data_AF-A0A418LYR4-F1
#
_entry.id   AF-A0A418LYR4-F1
#
_cell.length_a   1.000
_cell.length_b   1.000
_cell.length_c   1.000
_cell.angle_alpha   90.00
_cell.angle_beta   90.00
_cell.angle_gamma   90.00
#
_symmetry.space_group_name_H-M   'P 1'
#
loop_
_entity.id
_entity.type
_entity.pdbx_description
1 polymer ?
#
loop_
_entity_poly.entity_id
_entity_poly.type
_entity_poly.pdbx_seq_one_letter_code
_entity_poly.pdbx_strand_id
1 'polypeptide(L)'
;MNTALTSAYPAVRPALSSLLRWQEPLATRLRNRHALPGRVANRMLNVELGLYLLSELLPTAPQYTLPDLLNGQGAAYRQRPPWTPRQHRALSQARILLAPYRDREVWYKALDKYATLPGSVRLFTRLGGWNPEAGGYVLRERLALFRGALV
;
A
#
# COMPACT_ATOMS: atom_id res chain seq x y z
N MET A 1 -52.72 2.66 10.25
CA MET A 1 -52.46 1.26 9.81
C MET A 1 -52.23 1.33 8.30
N ASN A 2 -51.05 1.14 7.71
CA ASN A 2 -49.87 0.37 8.09
C ASN A 2 -48.61 1.03 7.52
N THR A 3 -47.52 0.98 8.29
CA THR A 3 -46.19 1.49 7.97
C THR A 3 -45.45 0.54 7.01
N ALA A 4 -44.80 1.11 6.00
CA ALA A 4 -43.89 0.43 5.10
C ALA A 4 -42.64 -0.03 5.86
N LEU A 5 -42.30 -1.32 5.76
CA LEU A 5 -41.02 -1.85 6.24
C LEU A 5 -40.00 -1.80 5.10
N THR A 6 -39.20 -0.73 5.11
CA THR A 6 -38.06 -0.51 4.22
C THR A 6 -37.03 -1.63 4.40
N SER A 7 -36.76 -2.32 3.29
CA SER A 7 -35.64 -3.26 3.12
C SER A 7 -34.32 -2.55 3.40
N ALA A 8 -33.67 -2.90 4.51
CA ALA A 8 -32.32 -2.45 4.84
C ALA A 8 -31.31 -3.14 3.92
N TYR A 9 -30.99 -2.52 2.79
CA TYR A 9 -29.80 -2.87 2.03
C TYR A 9 -28.56 -2.41 2.81
N PRO A 10 -27.55 -3.26 3.04
CA PRO A 10 -26.29 -2.82 3.59
C PRO A 10 -25.65 -1.85 2.59
N ALA A 11 -25.45 -0.61 3.01
CA ALA A 11 -24.71 0.39 2.26
C ALA A 11 -23.29 -0.14 2.01
N VAL A 12 -23.07 -0.70 0.82
CA VAL A 12 -21.75 -1.11 0.33
C VAL A 12 -20.89 0.15 0.30
N ARG A 13 -19.94 0.25 1.24
CA ARG A 13 -19.04 1.38 1.45
C ARG A 13 -18.39 1.86 0.13
N PRO A 14 -18.84 2.97 -0.49
CA PRO A 14 -18.30 3.44 -1.77
C PRO A 14 -16.86 3.97 -1.65
N ALA A 15 -16.46 4.36 -0.43
CA ALA A 15 -15.16 4.96 -0.15
C ALA A 15 -13.98 3.99 -0.42
N LEU A 16 -14.13 2.69 -0.11
CA LEU A 16 -13.06 1.72 -0.34
C LEU A 16 -12.84 1.46 -1.83
N SER A 17 -13.90 1.48 -2.63
CA SER A 17 -13.82 1.27 -4.08
C SER A 17 -13.09 2.42 -4.78
N SER A 18 -13.37 3.67 -4.38
CA SER A 18 -12.66 4.86 -4.88
C SER A 18 -11.17 4.84 -4.51
N LEU A 19 -10.85 4.40 -3.28
CA LEU A 19 -9.47 4.23 -2.80
C LEU A 19 -8.69 3.09 -3.49
N LEU A 20 -9.37 2.21 -4.22
CA LEU A 20 -8.75 1.09 -4.95
C LEU A 20 -8.61 1.36 -6.46
N ARG A 21 -9.22 2.44 -6.98
CA ARG A 21 -9.17 2.76 -8.43
C ARG A 21 -7.77 3.05 -8.95
N TRP A 22 -6.89 3.63 -8.11
CA TRP A 22 -5.51 3.90 -8.53
C TRP A 22 -4.73 2.62 -8.88
N GLN A 23 -5.20 1.45 -8.46
CA GLN A 23 -4.55 0.16 -8.72
C GLN A 23 -5.07 -0.54 -9.99
N GLU A 24 -6.20 -0.12 -10.55
CA GLU A 24 -6.96 -0.91 -11.54
C GLU A 24 -6.23 -1.22 -12.87
N PRO A 25 -5.33 -0.40 -13.44
CA PRO A 25 -4.59 -0.83 -14.63
C PRO A 25 -3.50 -1.87 -14.29
N LEU A 26 -2.80 -1.72 -13.15
CA LEU A 26 -1.70 -2.63 -12.78
C LEU A 26 -2.18 -3.92 -12.13
N ALA A 27 -3.21 -3.87 -11.30
CA ALA A 27 -3.80 -5.06 -10.68
C ALA A 27 -4.32 -6.04 -11.74
N THR A 28 -4.93 -5.50 -12.81
CA THR A 28 -5.41 -6.30 -13.95
C THR A 28 -4.25 -6.93 -14.72
N ARG A 29 -3.17 -6.20 -14.95
CA ARG A 29 -1.95 -6.73 -15.60
C ARG A 29 -1.26 -7.79 -14.76
N LEU A 30 -1.15 -7.58 -13.44
CA LEU A 30 -0.58 -8.56 -12.50
C LEU A 30 -1.40 -9.85 -12.44
N ARG A 31 -2.73 -9.72 -12.42
CA ARG A 31 -3.64 -10.87 -12.51
C ARG A 31 -3.38 -11.67 -13.79
N ASN A 32 -3.34 -10.99 -14.93
CA ASN A 32 -3.20 -11.67 -16.24
C ASN A 32 -1.80 -12.27 -16.43
N ARG A 33 -0.73 -11.62 -15.93
CA ARG A 33 0.65 -12.05 -16.12
C ARG A 33 1.08 -13.17 -15.15
N HIS A 34 0.54 -13.18 -13.94
CA HIS A 34 0.98 -14.10 -12.88
C HIS A 34 -0.15 -15.00 -12.34
N ALA A 35 -1.31 -15.05 -13.01
CA ALA A 35 -2.50 -15.79 -12.59
C ALA A 35 -2.93 -15.52 -11.13
N LEU A 36 -2.61 -14.32 -10.61
CA LEU A 36 -2.87 -13.97 -9.22
C LEU A 36 -4.35 -13.60 -9.02
N PRO A 37 -4.99 -14.03 -7.92
CA PRO A 37 -6.32 -13.53 -7.58
C PRO A 37 -6.30 -12.01 -7.44
N GLY A 38 -7.29 -11.30 -8.00
CA GLY A 38 -7.29 -9.83 -8.01
C GLY A 38 -7.16 -9.19 -6.61
N ARG A 39 -7.71 -9.83 -5.57
CA ARG A 39 -7.55 -9.40 -4.17
C ARG A 39 -6.10 -9.50 -3.66
N VAL A 40 -5.33 -10.48 -4.14
CA VAL A 40 -3.91 -10.66 -3.79
C VAL A 40 -3.07 -9.60 -4.49
N ALA A 41 -3.32 -9.34 -5.77
CA ALA A 41 -2.63 -8.29 -6.53
C ALA A 41 -2.83 -6.90 -5.89
N ASN A 42 -4.06 -6.56 -5.49
CA ASN A 42 -4.35 -5.29 -4.81
C ASN A 42 -3.65 -5.17 -3.46
N ARG A 43 -3.68 -6.24 -2.65
CA ARG A 43 -2.98 -6.26 -1.34
C ARG A 43 -1.48 -6.12 -1.51
N MET A 44 -0.91 -6.79 -2.50
CA MET A 44 0.50 -6.69 -2.84
C MET A 44 0.88 -5.26 -3.23
N LEU A 45 0.12 -4.61 -4.12
CA LEU A 45 0.36 -3.21 -4.51
C LEU A 45 0.26 -2.24 -3.32
N ASN A 46 -0.66 -2.49 -2.39
CA ASN A 46 -0.74 -1.69 -1.16
C ASN A 46 0.50 -1.86 -0.27
N VAL A 47 1.02 -3.09 -0.13
CA VAL A 47 2.25 -3.35 0.61
C VAL A 47 3.43 -2.63 -0.05
N GLU A 48 3.54 -2.72 -1.37
CA GLU A 48 4.60 -2.05 -2.12
C GLU A 48 4.52 -0.52 -2.05
N LEU A 49 3.31 0.05 -2.06
CA LEU A 49 3.13 1.48 -1.82
C LEU A 49 3.64 1.89 -0.43
N GLY A 50 3.36 1.08 0.59
CA GLY A 50 3.85 1.33 1.95
C GLY A 50 5.38 1.25 2.03
N LEU A 51 5.99 0.25 1.40
CA LEU A 51 7.44 0.11 1.34
C LEU A 51 8.10 1.25 0.54
N TYR A 52 7.48 1.67 -0.56
CA TYR A 52 7.91 2.83 -1.33
C TYR A 52 7.86 4.11 -0.47
N LEU A 53 6.77 4.35 0.26
CA LEU A 53 6.65 5.51 1.15
C LEU A 53 7.74 5.51 2.23
N LEU A 54 8.04 4.35 2.82
CA LEU A 54 9.15 4.21 3.78
C LEU A 54 10.48 4.57 3.13
N SER A 55 10.76 4.07 1.92
CA SER A 55 12.00 4.41 1.20
C SER A 55 12.12 5.90 0.88
N GLU A 56 11.00 6.60 0.67
CA GLU A 56 10.97 8.04 0.36
C GLU A 56 11.07 8.93 1.61
N LEU A 57 10.51 8.50 2.74
CA LEU A 57 10.46 9.30 3.98
C LEU A 57 11.56 8.96 4.98
N LEU A 58 11.90 7.67 5.10
CA LEU A 58 12.79 7.11 6.10
C LEU A 58 13.58 5.93 5.50
N PRO A 59 14.55 6.18 4.60
CA PRO A 59 15.27 5.13 3.88
C PRO A 59 16.08 4.20 4.80
N THR A 60 16.43 4.65 6.01
CA THR A 60 17.17 3.88 7.00
C THR A 60 16.28 3.13 7.99
N ALA A 61 14.96 3.33 7.95
CA ALA A 61 14.03 2.71 8.89
C ALA A 61 13.61 1.30 8.43
N PRO A 62 13.41 0.36 9.36
CA PRO A 62 12.99 -0.99 9.02
C PRO A 62 11.53 -1.01 8.52
N GLN A 63 11.20 -1.97 7.64
CA GLN A 63 9.88 -2.09 7.01
C GLN A 63 8.70 -2.18 8.01
N TYR A 64 8.97 -2.65 9.22
CA TYR A 64 7.99 -2.82 10.28
C TYR A 64 7.52 -1.49 10.90
N THR A 65 8.22 -0.37 10.66
CA THR A 65 7.85 0.94 11.24
C THR A 65 6.78 1.68 10.44
N LEU A 66 6.26 1.11 9.34
CA LEU A 66 5.17 1.73 8.58
C LEU A 66 3.95 2.09 9.45
N PRO A 67 3.40 1.19 10.30
CA PRO A 67 2.20 1.51 11.07
C PRO A 67 2.46 2.67 12.04
N ASP A 68 3.65 2.73 12.63
CA ASP A 68 4.09 3.80 13.53
C ASP A 68 4.12 5.14 12.78
N LEU A 69 4.70 5.14 11.59
CA LEU A 69 4.72 6.29 10.68
C LEU A 69 3.30 6.75 10.30
N LEU A 70 2.40 5.83 9.95
CA LEU A 70 1.00 6.13 9.61
C LEU A 70 0.18 6.59 10.83
N ASN A 71 0.54 6.18 12.03
CA ASN A 71 -0.09 6.65 13.26
C ASN A 71 0.52 7.97 13.76
N GLY A 72 1.66 8.39 13.20
CA GLY A 72 2.39 9.57 13.67
C GLY A 72 3.04 9.33 15.03
N GLN A 73 3.40 8.09 15.31
CA GLN A 73 3.94 7.62 16.58
C GLN A 73 5.28 6.89 16.36
N GLY A 74 5.96 6.54 17.45
CA GLY A 74 7.18 5.75 17.42
C GLY A 74 8.46 6.54 17.18
N ALA A 75 9.60 5.89 17.43
CA ALA A 75 10.93 6.49 17.30
C ALA A 75 11.21 6.95 15.86
N ALA A 76 10.76 6.19 14.87
CA ALA A 76 10.90 6.51 13.45
C ALA A 76 10.22 7.84 13.06
N TYR A 77 9.06 8.16 13.64
CA TYR A 77 8.38 9.43 13.39
C TYR A 77 9.03 10.60 14.16
N ARG A 78 9.56 10.34 15.36
CA ARG A 78 10.18 11.38 16.21
C ARG A 78 11.59 11.76 15.75
N GLN A 79 12.37 10.80 15.26
CA GLN A 79 13.73 10.98 14.76
C GLN A 79 13.77 11.28 13.25
N ARG A 80 12.62 11.64 12.67
CA ARG A 80 12.53 11.93 11.24
C ARG A 80 13.32 13.19 10.87
N PRO A 81 13.96 13.23 9.70
CA PRO A 81 14.48 14.47 9.15
C PRO A 81 13.34 15.46 8.85
N PRO A 82 13.62 16.76 8.73
CA PRO A 82 12.63 17.74 8.29
C PRO A 82 12.11 17.36 6.90
N TRP A 83 10.82 17.08 6.80
CA TRP A 83 10.18 16.68 5.55
C TRP A 83 9.71 17.89 4.75
N THR A 84 9.78 17.76 3.44
CA THR A 84 9.21 18.75 2.51
C THR A 84 7.68 18.74 2.54
N PRO A 85 7.00 19.83 2.14
CA PRO A 85 5.54 19.85 2.04
C PRO A 85 4.97 18.72 1.18
N ARG A 86 5.69 18.32 0.12
CA ARG A 86 5.35 17.18 -0.73
C ARG A 86 5.33 15.87 0.04
N GLN A 87 6.35 15.61 0.86
CA GLN A 87 6.44 14.43 1.71
C GLN A 87 5.33 14.38 2.76
N HIS A 88 4.95 15.53 3.34
CA HIS A 88 3.80 15.63 4.24
C HIS A 88 2.46 15.30 3.56
N ARG A 89 2.26 15.78 2.31
CA ARG A 89 1.08 15.43 1.51
C ARG A 89 1.06 13.95 1.16
N ALA A 90 2.19 13.41 0.70
CA ALA A 90 2.33 11.99 0.41
C ALA A 90 2.00 11.12 1.63
N LEU A 91 2.51 11.47 2.82
CA LEU A 91 2.14 10.76 4.05
C LEU A 91 0.65 10.89 4.37
N SER A 92 0.07 12.07 4.24
CA SER A 92 -1.36 12.29 4.52
C SER A 92 -2.25 11.46 3.59
N GLN A 93 -1.90 11.41 2.30
CA GLN A 93 -2.59 10.60 1.31
C GLN A 93 -2.40 9.09 1.59
N ALA A 94 -1.18 8.67 1.92
CA ALA A 94 -0.89 7.29 2.28
C ALA A 94 -1.66 6.84 3.53
N ARG A 95 -1.92 7.72 4.51
CA ARG A 95 -2.76 7.39 5.68
C ARG A 95 -4.19 7.04 5.31
N ILE A 96 -4.70 7.62 4.22
CA ILE A 96 -6.05 7.35 3.70
C ILE A 96 -6.03 6.05 2.89
N LEU A 97 -5.07 5.90 1.96
CA LEU A 97 -4.95 4.72 1.09
C LEU A 97 -4.61 3.43 1.87
N LEU A 98 -3.70 3.55 2.84
CA LEU A 98 -3.19 2.45 3.66
C LEU A 98 -3.84 2.42 5.05
N ALA A 99 -5.05 2.99 5.20
CA ALA A 99 -5.78 3.01 6.46
C ALA A 99 -5.85 1.64 7.17
N PRO A 100 -6.05 0.49 6.47
CA PRO A 100 -6.06 -0.82 7.11
C PRO A 100 -4.70 -1.25 7.71
N TYR A 101 -3.59 -0.72 7.20
CA TYR A 101 -2.22 -1.08 7.62
C TYR A 101 -1.70 -0.20 8.76
N ARG A 102 -2.55 0.66 9.32
CA ARG A 102 -2.28 1.37 10.58
C ARG A 102 -2.24 0.41 11.77
N ASP A 103 -2.89 -0.75 11.63
CA ASP A 103 -2.77 -1.86 12.56
C ASP A 103 -1.49 -2.66 12.25
N ARG A 104 -0.63 -2.79 13.26
CA ARG A 104 0.64 -3.51 13.16
C ARG A 104 0.44 -4.98 12.80
N GLU A 105 -0.58 -5.65 13.35
CA GLU A 105 -0.83 -7.05 13.05
C GLU A 105 -1.22 -7.26 11.59
N VAL A 106 -2.06 -6.36 11.06
CA VAL A 106 -2.50 -6.41 9.66
C VAL A 106 -1.31 -6.16 8.73
N TRP A 107 -0.45 -5.21 9.06
CA TRP A 107 0.77 -4.93 8.32
C TRP A 107 1.73 -6.14 8.33
N TYR A 108 1.98 -6.75 9.48
CA TYR A 108 2.92 -7.87 9.58
C TYR A 108 2.41 -9.09 8.84
N LYS A 109 1.12 -9.42 9.00
CA LYS A 109 0.47 -10.50 8.21
C LYS A 109 0.53 -10.23 6.71
N ALA A 110 0.45 -8.97 6.29
CA ALA A 110 0.57 -8.59 4.88
C ALA A 110 2.01 -8.71 4.37
N LEU A 111 3.01 -8.32 5.18
CA LEU A 111 4.43 -8.51 4.86
C LEU A 111 4.81 -9.99 4.77
N ASP A 112 4.36 -10.84 5.68
CA ASP A 112 4.63 -12.28 5.60
C ASP A 112 4.01 -12.90 4.35
N LYS A 113 2.75 -12.55 4.03
CA LYS A 113 2.12 -12.98 2.78
C LYS A 113 2.88 -12.48 1.56
N TYR A 114 3.32 -11.23 1.56
CA TYR A 114 4.16 -10.68 0.50
C TYR A 114 5.48 -11.44 0.39
N ALA A 115 6.09 -11.85 1.50
CA ALA A 115 7.32 -12.65 1.51
C ALA A 115 7.16 -14.05 0.90
N THR A 116 5.95 -14.62 0.88
CA THR A 116 5.67 -15.91 0.23
C THR A 116 5.52 -15.83 -1.29
N LEU A 117 5.35 -14.63 -1.85
CA LEU A 117 5.21 -14.46 -3.31
C LEU A 117 6.56 -14.67 -4.02
N PRO A 118 6.56 -15.15 -5.28
CA PRO A 118 7.78 -15.32 -6.06
C PRO A 118 8.55 -14.00 -6.22
N GLY A 119 9.88 -14.07 -6.18
CA GLY A 119 10.76 -12.91 -6.37
C GLY A 119 10.47 -12.13 -7.66
N SER A 120 10.25 -12.83 -8.78
CA SER A 120 9.91 -12.23 -10.07
C SER A 120 8.67 -11.31 -10.08
N VAL A 121 7.78 -11.44 -9.08
CA VAL A 121 6.57 -10.61 -8.96
C VAL A 121 6.79 -9.42 -8.03
N ARG A 122 7.68 -9.55 -7.05
CA ARG A 122 7.90 -8.59 -5.96
C ARG A 122 8.84 -7.48 -6.39
N LEU A 123 8.45 -6.24 -6.14
CA LEU A 123 9.30 -5.06 -6.35
C LEU A 123 10.32 -4.87 -5.22
N PHE A 124 9.94 -5.22 -4.00
CA PHE A 124 10.75 -5.04 -2.80
C PHE A 124 11.12 -6.39 -2.19
N THR A 125 12.29 -6.45 -1.56
CA THR A 125 12.70 -7.58 -0.74
C THR A 125 12.05 -7.51 0.64
N ARG A 126 12.08 -8.61 1.40
CA ARG A 126 11.61 -8.66 2.80
C ARG A 126 12.44 -7.76 3.74
N LEU A 127 13.62 -7.31 3.31
CA LEU A 127 14.59 -6.64 4.17
C LEU A 127 14.63 -5.11 4.01
N GLY A 128 13.92 -4.53 3.03
CA GLY A 128 13.91 -3.06 2.86
C GLY A 128 14.61 -2.54 1.62
N GLY A 129 14.79 -3.37 0.59
CA GLY A 129 15.48 -2.95 -0.64
C GLY A 129 14.72 -3.30 -1.91
N TRP A 130 15.20 -2.78 -3.04
CA TRP A 130 14.73 -3.19 -4.36
C TRP A 130 15.06 -4.65 -4.60
N ASN A 131 14.12 -5.38 -5.19
CA ASN A 131 14.38 -6.73 -5.63
C ASN A 131 15.18 -6.70 -6.96
N PRO A 132 16.41 -7.24 -7.01
CA PRO A 132 17.19 -7.27 -8.25
C PRO A 132 16.57 -8.14 -9.34
N GLU A 133 15.70 -9.10 -8.97
CA GLU A 133 14.97 -9.93 -9.93
C GLU A 133 13.79 -9.20 -10.59
N ALA A 134 13.40 -8.02 -10.08
CA ALA A 134 12.35 -7.22 -10.67
C ALA A 134 12.89 -6.52 -11.93
N GLY A 135 12.36 -6.88 -13.10
CA GLY A 135 12.74 -6.23 -14.35
C GLY A 135 12.53 -4.71 -14.31
N GLY A 136 13.52 -3.94 -14.79
CA GLY A 136 13.54 -2.47 -14.69
C GLY A 136 12.32 -1.76 -15.32
N TYR A 137 11.67 -2.37 -16.31
CA TYR A 137 10.41 -1.87 -16.87
C TYR A 137 9.26 -1.90 -15.85
N VAL A 138 9.09 -3.04 -15.17
CA VAL A 138 8.06 -3.23 -14.13
C VAL A 138 8.31 -2.28 -12.96
N LEU A 139 9.58 -2.08 -12.61
CA LEU A 139 9.98 -1.11 -11.60
C LEU A 139 9.51 0.32 -11.95
N ARG A 140 9.85 0.83 -13.14
CA ARG A 140 9.47 2.19 -13.55
C ARG A 140 7.95 2.38 -13.60
N GLU A 141 7.23 1.39 -14.12
CA GLU A 141 5.78 1.42 -14.23
C GLU A 141 5.11 1.50 -12.85
N ARG A 142 5.55 0.66 -11.88
CA ARG A 142 5.02 0.69 -10.51
C ARG A 142 5.36 1.98 -9.77
N LEU A 143 6.57 2.50 -9.95
CA LEU A 143 6.97 3.76 -9.31
C LEU A 143 6.18 4.96 -9.83
N ALA A 144 5.91 5.01 -11.15
CA ALA A 144 5.06 6.03 -11.73
C ALA A 144 3.65 5.98 -11.10
N LEU A 145 3.11 4.78 -10.91
CA LEU A 145 1.81 4.56 -10.30
C LEU A 145 1.78 4.94 -8.80
N PHE A 146 2.80 4.56 -8.02
CA PHE A 146 2.90 4.96 -6.61
C PHE A 146 3.02 6.47 -6.44
N ARG A 147 3.83 7.12 -7.29
CA ARG A 147 3.91 8.58 -7.30
C ARG A 147 2.58 9.22 -7.65
N GLY A 148 1.86 8.71 -8.66
CA GLY A 148 0.53 9.21 -9.01
C GLY A 148 -0.50 9.02 -7.90
N ALA A 149 -0.38 7.98 -7.09
CA ALA A 149 -1.28 7.74 -5.96
C ALA A 149 -1.03 8.68 -4.75
N LEU A 150 0.17 9.26 -4.64
CA LEU A 150 0.62 10.08 -3.51
C LEU A 150 0.62 11.60 -3.80
N VAL A 151 0.17 12.02 -4.98
CA VAL A 151 0.08 13.44 -5.43
C VAL A 151 -1.29 14.03 -5.15
#